data_AF-A0AAV1M3B1-F1
#
_entry.id   AF-A0AAV1M3B1-F1
#
_cell.length_a   1.000
_cell.length_b   1.000
_cell.length_c   1.000
_cell.angle_alpha   90.00
_cell.angle_beta   90.00
_cell.angle_gamma   90.00
#
_symmetry.space_group_name_H-M   'P 1'
#
loop_
_entity.id
_entity.type
_entity.pdbx_description
1 polymer ?
#
loop_
_entity_poly.entity_id
_entity_poly.type
_entity_poly.pdbx_seq_one_letter_code
_entity_poly.pdbx_strand_id
1 'polypeptide(L)'
;MNQTDANFAKVESAVEIMMATDFFNSASFATYLPLNNMRTMQEMLFDSLTDVYKGHMDVHLLSPVELMKQLNMISGRLPKSLSLPVNNPREDIKDIYKLLYVKARVTSNYFLFEVHVPLISDDEFLLYRAIPLPMKTETETTTVLVQSPYIAVNFQKDNYISITENDIKMCIQLKERRYICHKNLPVFNLHNKNAPCEALLLSHGVKPPCDVKKTTCVDAWIALHSPNSWLVICCGVCTLRTICDTDVMSRTMTMSSIITIAQGCIL
;
A
#
# COMPACT_ATOMS: atom_id res chain seq x y z
N MET A 1 30.54 39.67 74.07
CA MET A 1 30.25 38.57 73.12
C MET A 1 30.93 38.93 71.81
N ASN A 2 31.92 38.13 71.39
CA ASN A 2 32.92 38.52 70.40
C ASN A 2 32.34 38.49 68.98
N GLN A 3 32.63 39.53 68.20
CA GLN A 3 32.15 39.71 66.83
C GLN A 3 32.60 38.56 65.89
N THR A 4 33.70 37.91 66.25
CA THR A 4 34.27 36.73 65.60
C THR A 4 33.39 35.48 65.77
N ASP A 5 32.83 35.25 66.97
CA ASP A 5 31.98 34.08 67.25
C ASP A 5 30.64 34.20 66.52
N ALA A 6 30.10 35.42 66.45
CA ALA A 6 28.88 35.72 65.69
C ALA A 6 29.08 35.53 64.17
N ASN A 7 30.27 35.86 63.64
CA ASN A 7 30.60 35.65 62.24
C ASN A 7 30.83 34.17 61.92
N PHE A 8 31.45 33.40 62.82
CA PHE A 8 31.62 31.96 62.66
C PHE A 8 30.28 31.21 62.64
N ALA A 9 29.38 31.51 63.57
CA ALA A 9 28.03 30.93 63.59
C ALA A 9 27.23 31.25 62.31
N LYS A 10 27.45 32.43 61.73
CA LYS A 10 26.80 32.85 60.48
C LYS A 10 27.35 32.10 59.26
N VAL A 11 28.64 31.82 59.23
CA VAL A 11 29.28 31.01 58.18
C VAL A 11 28.84 29.55 58.29
N GLU A 12 28.82 28.99 59.50
CA GLU A 12 28.37 27.61 59.75
C GLU A 12 26.91 27.42 59.33
N SER A 13 26.02 28.33 59.72
CA SER A 13 24.62 28.32 59.27
C SER A 13 24.48 28.46 57.75
N ALA A 14 25.28 29.30 57.10
CA ALA A 14 25.25 29.44 55.63
C ALA A 14 25.75 28.17 54.92
N VAL A 15 26.76 27.50 55.47
CA VAL A 15 27.29 26.23 54.96
C VAL A 15 26.27 25.10 55.14
N GLU A 16 25.56 25.03 56.28
CA GLU A 16 24.47 24.07 56.48
C GLU A 16 23.31 24.30 55.52
N ILE A 17 22.90 25.56 55.30
CA ILE A 17 21.85 25.92 54.33
C ILE A 17 22.28 25.54 52.90
N MET A 18 23.54 25.78 52.54
CA MET A 18 24.08 25.41 51.23
C MET A 18 24.09 23.89 51.04
N MET A 19 24.57 23.13 52.03
CA MET A 19 24.55 21.66 51.99
C MET A 19 23.13 21.09 51.91
N ALA A 20 22.19 21.66 52.69
CA ALA A 20 20.79 21.25 52.64
C ALA A 20 20.16 21.56 51.27
N THR A 21 20.50 22.69 50.66
CA THR A 21 20.01 23.09 49.32
C THR A 21 20.55 22.18 48.23
N ASP A 22 21.84 21.84 48.26
CA ASP A 22 22.46 20.91 47.32
C ASP A 22 21.88 19.49 47.47
N PHE A 23 21.65 19.04 48.70
CA PHE A 23 20.97 17.77 48.96
C PHE A 23 19.54 17.77 48.38
N PHE A 24 18.77 18.84 48.61
CA PHE A 24 17.40 18.93 48.10
C PHE A 24 17.35 18.97 46.57
N ASN A 25 18.27 19.71 45.94
CA ASN A 25 18.39 19.78 44.49
C ASN A 25 18.77 18.41 43.91
N SER A 26 19.79 17.74 44.46
CA SER A 26 20.21 16.43 43.99
C SER A 26 19.12 15.36 44.15
N ALA A 27 18.40 15.36 45.28
CA ALA A 27 17.24 14.50 45.50
C ALA A 27 16.09 14.80 44.52
N SER A 28 15.83 16.08 44.23
CA SER A 28 14.82 16.51 43.26
C SER A 28 15.18 16.07 41.84
N PHE A 29 16.45 16.19 41.43
CA PHE A 29 16.92 15.69 40.14
C PHE A 29 16.87 14.16 40.06
N ALA A 30 17.27 13.46 41.14
CA ALA A 30 17.27 12.01 41.20
C ALA A 30 15.84 11.42 41.11
N THR A 31 14.82 12.17 41.52
CA THR A 31 13.40 11.75 41.44
C THR A 31 12.73 12.22 40.15
N TYR A 32 13.07 13.40 39.64
CA TYR A 32 12.52 13.95 38.41
C TYR A 32 12.84 13.09 37.18
N LEU A 33 14.08 12.62 37.06
CA LEU A 33 14.52 11.81 35.91
C LEU A 33 13.71 10.51 35.75
N PRO A 34 13.55 9.65 36.79
CA PRO A 34 12.69 8.48 36.71
C PRO A 34 11.22 8.80 36.43
N LEU A 35 10.66 9.84 37.06
CA LEU A 35 9.27 10.24 36.84
C LEU A 35 9.03 10.69 35.39
N ASN A 36 9.96 11.48 34.85
CA ASN A 36 9.89 11.91 33.46
C ASN A 36 10.02 10.72 32.52
N ASN A 37 10.95 9.79 32.77
CA ASN A 37 11.08 8.57 31.98
C ASN A 37 9.81 7.70 32.03
N MET A 38 9.20 7.54 33.21
CA MET A 38 7.94 6.81 33.35
C MET A 38 6.82 7.47 32.55
N ARG A 39 6.73 8.80 32.59
CA ARG A 39 5.76 9.55 31.80
C ARG A 39 5.97 9.33 30.31
N THR A 40 7.20 9.45 29.82
CA THR A 40 7.52 9.19 28.42
C THR A 40 7.19 7.76 28.01
N MET A 41 7.45 6.77 28.87
CA MET A 41 7.08 5.37 28.60
C MET A 41 5.57 5.17 28.53
N GLN A 42 4.81 5.82 29.41
CA GLN A 42 3.34 5.76 29.38
C GLN A 42 2.77 6.38 28.11
N GLU A 43 3.27 7.55 27.72
CA GLU A 43 2.88 8.24 26.49
C GLU A 43 3.19 7.37 25.26
N MET A 44 4.42 6.81 25.17
CA MET A 44 4.81 5.89 24.10
C MET A 44 3.91 4.66 24.04
N LEU A 45 3.63 3.99 25.17
CA LEU A 45 2.77 2.81 25.18
C LEU A 45 1.34 3.13 24.74
N PHE A 46 0.82 4.30 25.13
CA PHE A 46 -0.51 4.74 24.74
C PHE A 46 -0.60 5.06 23.24
N ASP A 47 0.40 5.75 22.71
CA ASP A 47 0.50 6.06 21.29
C ASP A 47 0.65 4.79 20.46
N SER A 48 1.56 3.89 20.85
CA SER A 48 1.75 2.60 20.21
C SER A 48 0.48 1.73 20.25
N LEU A 49 -0.25 1.71 21.37
CA LEU A 49 -1.53 1.00 21.47
C LEU A 49 -2.57 1.60 20.50
N THR A 50 -2.64 2.93 20.44
CA THR A 50 -3.53 3.67 19.56
C THR A 50 -3.23 3.38 18.09
N ASP A 51 -1.95 3.34 17.72
CA ASP A 51 -1.51 3.01 16.36
C ASP A 51 -1.83 1.56 16.00
N VAL A 52 -1.64 0.61 16.92
CA VAL A 52 -2.02 -0.79 16.70
C VAL A 52 -3.53 -0.93 16.52
N TYR A 53 -4.35 -0.19 17.28
CA TYR A 53 -5.80 -0.17 17.07
C TYR A 53 -6.21 0.42 15.71
N LYS A 54 -5.40 1.33 15.15
CA LYS A 54 -5.56 1.82 13.77
C LYS A 54 -5.01 0.85 12.71
N GLY A 55 -4.43 -0.27 13.13
CA GLY A 55 -3.83 -1.28 12.24
C GLY A 55 -2.42 -0.93 11.78
N HIS A 56 -1.74 0.00 12.44
CA HIS A 56 -0.37 0.40 12.14
C HIS A 56 0.60 -0.12 13.18
N MET A 57 1.81 -0.49 12.75
CA MET A 57 2.89 -0.86 13.65
C MET A 57 3.72 0.38 14.00
N ASP A 58 3.84 0.68 15.29
CA ASP A 58 4.78 1.67 15.78
C ASP A 58 6.21 1.13 15.68
N VAL A 59 7.11 1.91 15.06
CA VAL A 59 8.54 1.58 14.91
C VAL A 59 9.29 1.52 16.23
N HIS A 60 8.77 2.16 17.28
CA HIS A 60 9.33 2.08 18.64
C HIS A 60 9.07 0.71 19.29
N LEU A 61 7.99 0.01 18.91
CA LEU A 61 7.71 -1.35 19.39
C LEU A 61 8.59 -2.40 18.71
N LEU A 62 8.85 -2.23 17.40
CA LEU A 62 9.69 -3.13 16.63
C LEU A 62 10.56 -2.30 15.69
N SER A 63 11.83 -2.15 16.05
CA SER A 63 12.79 -1.40 15.24
C SER A 63 13.08 -2.11 13.90
N PRO A 64 13.50 -1.37 12.86
CA PRO A 64 13.83 -1.97 11.56
C PRO A 64 14.89 -3.06 11.65
N VAL A 65 15.89 -2.89 12.53
CA VAL A 65 16.97 -3.85 12.75
C VAL A 65 16.43 -5.17 13.33
N GLU A 66 15.55 -5.08 14.32
CA GLU A 66 14.96 -6.28 14.93
C GLU A 66 13.98 -6.96 13.97
N LEU A 67 13.14 -6.19 13.26
CA LEU A 67 12.27 -6.73 12.22
C LEU A 67 13.07 -7.52 11.16
N MET A 68 14.16 -6.95 10.65
CA MET A 68 15.03 -7.62 9.68
C MET A 68 15.61 -8.93 10.22
N LYS A 69 16.06 -8.93 11.48
CA LYS A 69 16.58 -10.13 12.13
C LYS A 69 15.49 -11.22 12.21
N GLN A 70 14.27 -10.86 12.61
CA GLN A 70 13.14 -11.79 12.67
C GLN A 70 12.77 -12.32 11.29
N LEU A 71 12.72 -11.46 10.26
CA LEU A 71 12.43 -11.86 8.88
C LEU A 71 13.45 -12.84 8.32
N ASN A 72 14.74 -12.65 8.62
CA ASN A 72 15.79 -13.60 8.22
C ASN A 72 15.65 -14.97 8.90
N MET A 73 15.18 -15.00 10.15
CA MET A 73 14.90 -16.26 10.84
C MET A 73 13.67 -16.96 10.26
N ILE A 74 12.63 -16.19 9.89
CA ILE A 74 11.42 -16.69 9.25
C ILE A 74 11.75 -17.27 7.86
N SER A 75 12.48 -16.53 7.04
CA SER A 75 12.80 -16.94 5.66
C SER A 75 13.53 -18.28 5.58
N GLY A 76 14.41 -18.56 6.55
CA GLY A 76 15.11 -19.85 6.65
C GLY A 76 14.23 -21.05 6.98
N ARG A 77 12.95 -20.83 7.35
CA ARG A 77 11.98 -21.88 7.73
C ARG A 77 10.77 -21.95 6.83
N LEU A 78 10.67 -21.08 5.81
CA LEU A 78 9.52 -21.06 4.92
C LEU A 78 9.50 -22.31 4.02
N PRO A 79 8.30 -22.86 3.73
CA PRO A 79 8.17 -23.88 2.70
C PRO A 79 8.50 -23.28 1.33
N LYS A 80 8.90 -24.13 0.37
CA LYS A 80 9.36 -23.70 -0.96
C LYS A 80 8.34 -22.91 -1.78
N SER A 81 7.05 -22.97 -1.45
CA SER A 81 5.97 -22.32 -2.18
C SER A 81 5.53 -20.98 -1.57
N LEU A 82 6.19 -20.55 -0.49
CA LEU A 82 5.89 -19.30 0.20
C LEU A 82 7.15 -18.47 0.33
N SER A 83 7.00 -17.18 0.05
CA SER A 83 8.08 -16.21 0.16
C SER A 83 7.64 -15.00 0.97
N LEU A 84 8.63 -14.21 1.39
CA LEU A 84 8.35 -12.90 1.99
C LEU A 84 7.89 -11.94 0.90
N PRO A 85 7.00 -10.97 1.22
CA PRO A 85 6.39 -10.08 0.24
C PRO A 85 7.36 -9.08 -0.42
N VAL A 86 8.63 -9.06 0.01
CA VAL A 86 9.67 -8.22 -0.57
C VAL A 86 10.90 -9.04 -0.93
N ASN A 87 11.51 -8.71 -2.06
CA ASN A 87 12.70 -9.40 -2.56
C ASN A 87 13.94 -9.06 -1.74
N ASN A 88 14.06 -7.79 -1.33
CA ASN A 88 15.16 -7.31 -0.50
C ASN A 88 14.62 -6.55 0.72
N PRO A 89 14.48 -7.21 1.88
CA PRO A 89 14.03 -6.56 3.11
C PRO A 89 14.86 -5.35 3.55
N ARG A 90 16.11 -5.21 3.08
CA ARG A 90 16.97 -4.07 3.44
C ARG A 90 16.59 -2.80 2.70
N GLU A 91 16.17 -2.93 1.45
CA GLU A 91 15.80 -1.80 0.58
C GLU A 91 14.32 -1.45 0.76
N ASP A 92 13.47 -2.46 0.91
CA ASP A 92 12.01 -2.32 0.91
C ASP A 92 11.41 -2.46 2.33
N ILE A 93 12.19 -2.20 3.40
CA ILE A 93 11.72 -2.37 4.80
C ILE A 93 10.44 -1.57 5.09
N LYS A 94 10.33 -0.37 4.50
CA LYS A 94 9.16 0.50 4.62
C LYS A 94 7.89 -0.17 4.09
N ASP A 95 8.02 -0.93 2.99
CA ASP A 95 6.89 -1.62 2.40
C ASP A 95 6.49 -2.84 3.24
N ILE A 96 7.45 -3.50 3.89
CA ILE A 96 7.13 -4.54 4.88
C ILE A 96 6.29 -3.97 6.02
N TYR A 97 6.66 -2.83 6.59
CA TYR A 97 5.88 -2.22 7.68
C TYR A 97 4.42 -1.93 7.29
N LYS A 98 4.15 -1.58 6.02
CA LYS A 98 2.78 -1.40 5.51
C LYS A 98 1.98 -2.69 5.43
N LEU A 99 2.66 -3.82 5.30
CA LEU A 99 2.06 -5.15 5.16
C LEU A 99 1.85 -5.85 6.51
N LEU A 100 2.57 -5.43 7.56
CA LEU A 100 2.43 -6.02 8.89
C LEU A 100 1.03 -5.76 9.43
N TYR A 101 0.47 -6.81 10.01
CA TYR A 101 -0.78 -6.72 10.76
C TYR A 101 -0.49 -6.98 12.23
N VAL A 102 -0.95 -6.11 13.11
CA VAL A 102 -0.61 -6.17 14.54
C VAL A 102 -1.88 -6.27 15.37
N LYS A 103 -1.86 -7.15 16.36
CA LYS A 103 -2.89 -7.23 17.40
C LYS A 103 -2.26 -6.92 18.74
N ALA A 104 -2.92 -6.09 19.54
CA ALA A 104 -2.56 -5.86 20.93
C ALA A 104 -3.52 -6.57 21.87
N ARG A 105 -3.01 -7.11 22.97
CA ARG A 105 -3.79 -7.60 24.10
C ARG A 105 -3.18 -7.05 25.39
N VAL A 106 -4.02 -6.44 26.21
CA VAL A 106 -3.62 -5.96 27.54
C VAL A 106 -4.09 -6.96 28.57
N THR A 107 -3.17 -7.40 29.42
CA THR A 107 -3.44 -8.23 30.60
C THR A 107 -3.20 -7.41 31.86
N SER A 108 -3.40 -7.97 33.06
CA SER A 108 -3.11 -7.26 34.30
C SER A 108 -1.64 -6.82 34.42
N ASN A 109 -0.73 -7.56 33.80
CA ASN A 109 0.72 -7.39 34.00
C ASN A 109 1.49 -7.10 32.71
N TYR A 110 0.91 -7.35 31.54
CA TYR A 110 1.62 -7.30 30.27
C TYR A 110 0.79 -6.68 29.14
N PHE A 111 1.48 -5.92 28.30
CA PHE A 111 1.04 -5.57 26.95
C PHE A 111 1.65 -6.57 25.97
N LEU A 112 0.80 -7.32 25.28
CA LEU A 112 1.21 -8.33 24.31
C LEU A 112 0.91 -7.81 22.91
N PHE A 113 1.94 -7.70 22.08
CA PHE A 113 1.81 -7.33 20.67
C PHE A 113 2.11 -8.56 19.82
N GLU A 114 1.11 -9.02 19.07
CA GLU A 114 1.22 -10.12 18.11
C GLU A 114 1.36 -9.51 16.71
N VAL A 115 2.56 -9.62 16.14
CA VAL A 115 2.89 -9.12 14.80
C VAL A 115 2.77 -10.25 13.80
N HIS A 116 1.85 -10.12 12.86
CA HIS A 116 1.66 -11.02 11.74
C HIS A 116 2.39 -10.49 10.51
N VAL A 117 3.36 -11.27 10.04
CA VAL A 117 4.04 -11.04 8.76
C VAL A 117 3.27 -11.82 7.69
N PRO A 118 2.66 -11.17 6.69
CA PRO A 118 2.02 -11.90 5.61
C PRO A 118 3.07 -12.60 4.74
N LEU A 119 2.73 -13.80 4.28
CA LEU A 119 3.50 -14.55 3.31
C LEU A 119 2.79 -14.49 1.96
N ILE A 120 3.57 -14.47 0.88
CA ILE A 120 3.05 -14.50 -0.49
C ILE A 120 3.23 -15.90 -1.08
N SER A 121 2.28 -16.29 -1.92
CA SER A 121 2.45 -17.46 -2.78
C SER A 121 3.39 -17.09 -3.92
N ASP A 122 4.11 -18.07 -4.46
CA ASP A 122 4.90 -17.89 -5.67
C ASP A 122 4.03 -17.88 -6.95
N ASP A 123 2.71 -17.97 -6.81
CA ASP A 123 1.76 -17.88 -7.92
C ASP A 123 1.60 -16.42 -8.38
N GLU A 124 2.26 -16.09 -9.49
CA GLU A 124 2.15 -14.78 -10.12
C GLU A 124 1.04 -14.76 -11.19
N PHE A 125 0.26 -13.68 -11.17
CA PHE A 125 -0.78 -13.41 -12.17
C PHE A 125 -0.55 -12.06 -12.83
N LEU A 126 -0.71 -12.01 -14.15
CA LEU A 126 -0.75 -10.78 -14.92
C LEU A 126 -2.17 -10.21 -14.90
N LEU A 127 -2.29 -8.98 -14.42
CA LEU A 127 -3.55 -8.25 -14.33
C LEU A 127 -3.86 -7.52 -15.65
N TYR A 128 -5.03 -7.78 -16.20
CA TYR A 128 -5.57 -7.13 -17.39
C TYR A 128 -6.84 -6.35 -17.04
N ARG A 129 -7.00 -5.17 -17.64
CA ARG A 129 -8.24 -4.40 -17.58
C ARG A 129 -9.01 -4.62 -18.88
N ALA A 130 -10.22 -5.15 -18.78
CA ALA A 130 -11.11 -5.36 -19.91
C ALA A 130 -11.86 -4.06 -20.23
N ILE A 131 -11.52 -3.44 -21.36
CA ILE A 131 -12.18 -2.22 -21.85
C ILE A 131 -12.94 -2.58 -23.13
N PRO A 132 -14.28 -2.69 -23.08
CA PRO A 132 -15.04 -3.08 -24.25
C PRO A 132 -15.21 -1.88 -25.19
N LEU A 133 -14.85 -2.07 -26.46
CA LEU A 133 -14.91 -1.03 -27.49
C LEU A 133 -16.20 -1.14 -28.32
N PRO A 134 -16.82 -0.01 -28.71
CA PRO A 134 -17.93 -0.04 -29.65
C PRO A 134 -17.44 -0.44 -31.04
N MET A 135 -18.08 -1.46 -31.61
CA MET A 135 -17.85 -1.94 -32.97
C MET A 135 -19.05 -1.60 -33.84
N LYS A 136 -18.80 -0.88 -34.92
CA LYS A 136 -19.82 -0.52 -35.91
C LYS A 136 -19.90 -1.60 -36.97
N THR A 137 -21.08 -2.18 -37.14
CA THR A 137 -21.45 -3.01 -38.30
C THR A 137 -22.27 -2.16 -39.28
N GLU A 138 -22.64 -2.71 -40.45
CA GLU A 138 -23.42 -1.98 -41.45
C GLU A 138 -24.77 -1.47 -40.92
N THR A 139 -25.37 -2.21 -39.99
CA THR A 139 -26.72 -1.94 -39.47
C THR A 139 -26.72 -1.35 -38.07
N GLU A 140 -25.77 -1.75 -37.21
CA GLU A 140 -25.83 -1.44 -35.77
C GLU A 140 -24.44 -1.30 -35.13
N THR A 141 -24.38 -0.54 -34.04
CA THR A 141 -23.20 -0.48 -33.17
C THR A 141 -23.40 -1.42 -31.99
N THR A 142 -22.40 -2.25 -31.71
CA THR A 142 -22.44 -3.24 -30.63
C THR A 142 -21.19 -3.18 -29.77
N THR A 143 -21.28 -3.69 -28.55
CA THR A 143 -20.16 -3.79 -27.61
C THR A 143 -20.22 -5.11 -26.87
N VAL A 144 -19.05 -5.73 -26.66
CA VAL A 144 -18.93 -6.99 -25.91
C VAL A 144 -19.35 -6.78 -24.45
N LEU A 145 -20.13 -7.71 -23.91
CA LEU A 145 -20.47 -7.76 -22.49
C LEU A 145 -19.27 -8.33 -21.71
N VAL A 146 -18.79 -7.56 -20.75
CA VAL A 146 -17.71 -7.94 -19.84
C VAL A 146 -18.34 -8.23 -18.48
N GLN A 147 -18.02 -9.38 -17.88
CA GLN A 147 -18.54 -9.76 -16.56
C GLN A 147 -17.71 -9.15 -15.44
N SER A 148 -16.38 -9.06 -15.63
CA SER A 148 -15.43 -8.50 -14.67
C SER A 148 -14.52 -7.46 -15.32
N PRO A 149 -14.40 -6.24 -14.76
CA PRO A 149 -13.58 -5.17 -15.34
C PRO A 149 -12.09 -5.50 -15.34
N TYR A 150 -11.65 -6.38 -14.43
CA TYR A 150 -10.28 -6.89 -14.41
C TYR A 150 -10.24 -8.41 -14.36
N ILE A 151 -9.24 -8.97 -15.05
CA ILE A 151 -8.94 -10.39 -15.06
C ILE A 151 -7.44 -10.55 -14.78
N ALA A 152 -7.11 -11.37 -13.81
CA ALA A 152 -5.75 -11.81 -13.56
C ALA A 152 -5.55 -13.22 -14.14
N VAL A 153 -4.50 -13.44 -14.94
CA VAL A 153 -4.20 -14.75 -15.54
C VAL A 153 -2.78 -15.16 -15.19
N ASN A 154 -2.58 -16.41 -14.81
CA ASN A 154 -1.25 -16.92 -14.48
C ASN A 154 -0.37 -17.09 -15.73
N PHE A 155 0.93 -17.29 -15.52
CA PHE A 155 1.88 -17.45 -16.61
C PHE A 155 1.54 -18.60 -17.57
N GLN A 156 1.07 -19.73 -17.04
CA GLN A 156 0.69 -20.92 -17.82
C GLN A 156 -0.63 -20.73 -18.59
N LYS A 157 -1.41 -19.68 -18.28
CA LYS A 157 -2.71 -19.39 -18.87
C LYS A 157 -3.69 -20.56 -18.78
N ASP A 158 -3.69 -21.24 -17.64
CA ASP A 158 -4.64 -22.30 -17.30
C ASP A 158 -5.56 -21.88 -16.15
N ASN A 159 -5.23 -20.81 -15.42
CA ASN A 159 -5.99 -20.27 -14.31
C ASN A 159 -6.22 -18.77 -14.45
N TYR A 160 -7.40 -18.33 -14.00
CA TYR A 160 -7.75 -16.91 -13.94
C TYR A 160 -8.45 -16.55 -12.64
N ILE A 161 -8.43 -15.26 -12.34
CA ILE A 161 -9.14 -14.64 -11.22
C ILE A 161 -9.94 -13.47 -11.79
N SER A 162 -11.25 -13.46 -11.52
CA SER A 162 -12.10 -12.31 -11.79
C SER A 162 -11.98 -11.30 -10.66
N ILE A 163 -11.66 -10.05 -11.00
CA ILE A 163 -11.33 -9.02 -10.04
C ILE A 163 -12.19 -7.78 -10.30
N THR A 164 -12.90 -7.33 -9.27
CA THR A 164 -13.70 -6.10 -9.32
C THR A 164 -12.87 -4.86 -8.97
N GLU A 165 -13.42 -3.67 -9.23
CA GLU A 165 -12.84 -2.40 -8.78
C GLU A 165 -12.65 -2.34 -7.26
N ASN A 166 -13.52 -3.00 -6.50
CA ASN A 166 -13.43 -3.04 -5.04
C ASN A 166 -12.30 -3.95 -4.56
N ASP A 167 -12.11 -5.09 -5.23
CA ASP A 167 -11.06 -6.05 -4.90
C ASP A 167 -9.67 -5.44 -5.10
N ILE A 168 -9.45 -4.73 -6.22
CA ILE A 168 -8.18 -4.02 -6.47
C ILE A 168 -7.88 -2.98 -5.41
N LYS A 169 -8.90 -2.25 -4.94
CA LYS A 169 -8.73 -1.23 -3.89
C LYS A 169 -8.33 -1.84 -2.54
N MET A 170 -8.66 -3.12 -2.30
CA MET A 170 -8.22 -3.86 -1.11
C MET A 170 -6.83 -4.46 -1.26
N CYS A 171 -6.28 -4.53 -2.48
CA CYS A 171 -4.92 -4.99 -2.70
C CYS A 171 -3.91 -3.91 -2.31
N ILE A 172 -2.75 -4.34 -1.82
CA ILE A 172 -1.68 -3.46 -1.39
C ILE A 172 -0.74 -3.24 -2.58
N GLN A 173 -0.64 -2.00 -3.03
CA GLN A 173 0.29 -1.61 -4.09
C GLN A 173 1.69 -1.39 -3.51
N LEU A 174 2.65 -2.24 -3.88
CA LEU A 174 4.04 -2.12 -3.43
C LEU A 174 4.85 -1.17 -4.29
N LYS A 175 4.72 -1.29 -5.62
CA LYS A 175 5.40 -0.47 -6.63
C LYS A 175 4.39 -0.14 -7.72
N GLU A 176 4.72 0.74 -8.67
CA GLU A 176 3.76 1.26 -9.67
C GLU A 176 2.93 0.19 -10.41
N ARG A 177 3.43 -1.06 -10.51
CA ARG A 177 2.78 -2.14 -11.27
C ARG A 177 2.71 -3.49 -10.53
N ARG A 178 2.87 -3.50 -9.21
CA ARG A 178 2.77 -4.73 -8.41
C ARG A 178 1.76 -4.56 -7.28
N TYR A 179 0.81 -5.49 -7.27
CA TYR A 179 -0.24 -5.57 -6.27
C TYR A 179 -0.10 -6.89 -5.52
N ILE A 180 -0.22 -6.82 -4.20
CA ILE A 180 -0.40 -8.00 -3.35
C ILE A 180 -1.85 -8.00 -2.91
N CYS A 181 -2.57 -9.04 -3.31
CA CYS A 181 -3.96 -9.25 -2.96
C CYS A 181 -4.09 -10.38 -1.93
N HIS A 182 -5.15 -10.33 -1.13
CA HIS A 182 -5.46 -11.42 -0.21
C HIS A 182 -5.93 -12.67 -0.99
N LYS A 183 -5.63 -13.87 -0.47
CA LYS A 183 -5.94 -15.15 -1.12
C LYS A 183 -7.43 -15.54 -1.07
N ASN A 184 -8.32 -14.66 -0.64
CA ASN A 184 -9.76 -14.93 -0.60
C ASN A 184 -10.43 -14.87 -1.98
N LEU A 185 -9.73 -14.39 -3.00
CA LEU A 185 -10.25 -14.39 -4.37
C LEU A 185 -10.23 -15.82 -4.94
N PRO A 186 -11.37 -16.31 -5.46
CA PRO A 186 -11.43 -17.64 -6.05
C PRO A 186 -10.60 -17.70 -7.33
N VAL A 187 -9.77 -18.75 -7.43
CA VAL A 187 -9.02 -19.08 -8.64
C VAL A 187 -9.82 -20.08 -9.45
N PHE A 188 -10.05 -19.76 -10.72
CA PHE A 188 -10.86 -20.57 -11.63
C PHE A 188 -10.00 -21.13 -12.76
N ASN A 189 -10.39 -22.28 -13.30
CA ASN A 189 -9.76 -22.88 -14.47
C ASN A 189 -10.18 -22.14 -15.75
N LEU A 190 -9.20 -21.63 -16.50
CA LEU A 190 -9.41 -20.85 -17.72
C LEU A 190 -9.95 -21.70 -18.89
N HIS A 191 -9.69 -23.00 -18.90
CA HIS A 191 -10.19 -23.92 -19.93
C HIS A 191 -11.61 -24.42 -19.68
N ASN A 192 -12.25 -23.95 -18.59
CA ASN A 192 -13.67 -24.21 -18.37
C ASN A 192 -14.50 -23.49 -19.45
N LYS A 193 -15.45 -24.20 -20.09
CA LYS A 193 -16.36 -23.65 -21.09
C LYS A 193 -17.21 -22.48 -20.56
N ASN A 194 -17.40 -22.41 -19.25
CA ASN A 194 -18.15 -21.35 -18.58
C ASN A 194 -17.28 -20.17 -18.16
N ALA A 195 -15.98 -20.17 -18.47
CA ALA A 195 -15.14 -19.00 -18.20
C ALA A 195 -15.65 -17.78 -19.00
N PRO A 196 -15.57 -16.57 -18.44
CA PRO A 196 -16.06 -15.38 -19.09
C PRO A 196 -15.25 -15.06 -20.35
N CYS A 197 -15.88 -14.38 -21.31
CA CYS A 197 -15.28 -14.03 -22.59
C CYS A 197 -13.93 -13.34 -22.42
N GLU A 198 -13.85 -12.33 -21.56
CA GLU A 198 -12.64 -11.55 -21.32
C GLU A 198 -11.47 -12.38 -20.79
N ALA A 199 -11.75 -13.46 -20.06
CA ALA A 199 -10.72 -14.39 -19.63
C ALA A 199 -10.32 -15.31 -20.79
N LEU A 200 -11.30 -15.92 -21.47
CA LEU A 200 -11.08 -16.84 -22.59
C LEU A 200 -10.30 -16.19 -23.76
N LEU A 201 -10.45 -14.87 -23.98
CA LEU A 201 -9.65 -14.11 -24.95
C LEU A 201 -8.14 -14.13 -24.67
N LEU A 202 -7.74 -14.36 -23.41
CA LEU A 202 -6.34 -14.43 -23.00
C LEU A 202 -5.75 -15.86 -23.12
N SER A 203 -6.62 -16.86 -23.34
CA SER A 203 -6.22 -18.25 -23.55
C SER A 203 -5.53 -18.46 -24.91
N HIS A 204 -4.80 -19.57 -25.05
CA HIS A 204 -4.15 -19.96 -26.31
C HIS A 204 -5.13 -20.54 -27.38
N GLY A 205 -6.43 -20.55 -27.09
CA GLY A 205 -7.45 -21.25 -27.88
C GLY A 205 -8.14 -20.42 -28.96
N VAL A 206 -9.19 -21.01 -29.52
CA VAL A 206 -10.11 -20.38 -30.48
C VAL A 206 -10.86 -19.24 -29.80
N LYS A 207 -11.00 -18.10 -30.48
CA LYS A 207 -11.77 -16.96 -29.98
C LYS A 207 -13.19 -17.40 -29.62
N PRO A 208 -13.61 -17.31 -28.34
CA PRO A 208 -14.94 -17.72 -27.94
C PRO A 208 -15.99 -16.79 -28.57
N PRO A 209 -17.20 -17.29 -28.86
CA PRO A 209 -18.34 -16.40 -29.09
C PRO A 209 -18.63 -15.65 -27.78
N CYS A 210 -18.58 -14.33 -27.83
CA CYS A 210 -18.86 -13.47 -26.69
C CYS A 210 -20.22 -12.81 -26.86
N ASP A 211 -20.96 -12.66 -25.77
CA ASP A 211 -22.22 -11.94 -25.81
C ASP A 211 -21.98 -10.46 -26.12
N VAL A 212 -22.81 -9.91 -27.01
CA VAL A 212 -22.75 -8.52 -27.42
C VAL A 212 -24.08 -7.84 -27.13
N LYS A 213 -24.02 -6.56 -26.75
CA LYS A 213 -25.20 -5.70 -26.62
C LYS A 213 -25.17 -4.60 -27.66
N LYS A 214 -26.35 -4.21 -28.15
CA LYS A 214 -26.50 -2.99 -28.95
C LYS A 214 -26.19 -1.78 -28.08
N THR A 215 -25.45 -0.83 -28.63
CA THR A 215 -25.10 0.41 -27.94
C THR A 215 -25.04 1.57 -28.93
N THR A 216 -25.03 2.79 -28.43
CA THR A 216 -24.56 3.94 -29.21
C THR A 216 -23.05 4.08 -29.06
N CYS A 217 -22.40 4.52 -30.13
CA CYS A 217 -20.99 4.88 -30.06
C CYS A 217 -20.90 6.30 -29.48
N VAL A 218 -20.12 6.47 -28.41
CA VAL A 218 -19.84 7.76 -27.77
C VAL A 218 -18.34 7.95 -27.72
N ASP A 219 -17.87 9.13 -28.15
CA ASP A 219 -16.46 9.47 -28.06
C ASP A 219 -16.04 9.51 -26.59
N ALA A 220 -14.93 8.86 -26.26
CA ALA A 220 -14.48 8.72 -24.88
C ALA A 220 -12.96 8.68 -24.76
N TRP A 221 -12.48 9.14 -23.61
CA TRP A 221 -11.06 9.22 -23.27
C TRP A 221 -10.82 8.42 -22.00
N ILE A 222 -10.16 7.29 -22.11
CA ILE A 222 -9.93 6.39 -20.97
C ILE A 222 -8.45 6.42 -20.62
N ALA A 223 -8.13 6.96 -19.44
CA ALA A 223 -6.77 6.89 -18.92
C ALA A 223 -6.31 5.44 -18.76
N LEU A 224 -5.11 5.15 -19.23
CA LEU A 224 -4.48 3.83 -19.14
C LEU A 224 -3.56 3.75 -17.92
N HIS A 225 -3.11 2.53 -17.61
CA HIS A 225 -2.16 2.28 -16.52
C HIS A 225 -0.76 2.85 -16.80
N SER A 226 -0.42 3.07 -18.08
CA SER A 226 0.83 3.72 -18.46
C SER A 226 0.72 5.23 -18.25
N PRO A 227 1.75 5.88 -17.68
CA PRO A 227 1.74 7.33 -17.49
C PRO A 227 1.54 8.04 -18.82
N ASN A 228 0.81 9.15 -18.78
CA ASN A 228 0.52 10.00 -19.94
C ASN A 228 0.00 9.21 -21.15
N SER A 229 -0.81 8.16 -20.93
CA SER A 229 -1.37 7.35 -22.00
C SER A 229 -2.88 7.22 -21.86
N TRP A 230 -3.60 7.38 -22.98
CA TRP A 230 -5.06 7.30 -23.03
C TRP A 230 -5.50 6.42 -24.20
N LEU A 231 -6.58 5.69 -24.00
CA LEU A 231 -7.34 5.05 -25.05
C LEU A 231 -8.43 6.03 -25.50
N VAL A 232 -8.34 6.41 -26.77
CA VAL A 232 -9.29 7.27 -27.46
C VAL A 232 -10.30 6.39 -28.16
N ILE A 233 -11.56 6.52 -27.78
CA ILE A 233 -12.67 5.92 -28.50
C ILE A 233 -13.22 6.99 -29.42
N CYS A 234 -13.14 6.75 -30.72
CA CYS A 234 -13.62 7.66 -31.74
C CYS A 234 -14.66 6.99 -32.63
N CYS A 235 -15.85 7.59 -32.67
CA CYS A 235 -17.04 7.07 -33.33
C CYS A 235 -17.26 7.60 -34.76
N GLY A 236 -16.36 8.48 -35.20
CA GLY A 236 -16.38 9.15 -36.49
C GLY A 236 -15.10 9.95 -36.66
N VAL A 237 -15.21 11.26 -36.83
CA VAL A 237 -14.05 12.16 -36.84
C VAL A 237 -13.99 12.89 -35.50
N CYS A 238 -12.95 12.61 -34.72
CA CYS A 238 -12.72 13.21 -33.41
C CYS A 238 -11.54 14.16 -33.49
N THR A 239 -11.63 15.29 -32.79
CA THR A 239 -10.51 16.23 -32.69
C THR A 239 -9.87 16.10 -31.33
N LEU A 240 -8.64 15.60 -31.32
CA LEU A 240 -7.76 15.63 -30.16
C LEU A 240 -7.19 17.04 -30.03
N ARG A 241 -7.26 17.62 -28.84
CA ARG A 241 -6.48 18.82 -28.50
C ARG A 241 -5.55 18.47 -27.37
N THR A 242 -4.28 18.82 -27.52
CA THR A 242 -3.27 18.66 -26.50
C THR A 242 -2.69 20.03 -26.21
N ILE A 243 -2.67 20.42 -24.95
CA ILE A 243 -2.15 21.70 -24.48
C ILE A 243 -0.86 21.39 -23.72
N CYS A 244 0.26 21.92 -24.20
CA CYS A 244 1.55 21.91 -23.52
C CYS A 244 1.91 23.38 -23.24
N ASP A 245 2.60 23.72 -22.15
CA ASP A 245 3.05 25.08 -21.74
C ASP A 245 2.41 26.29 -22.48
N THR A 246 2.84 26.57 -23.71
CA THR A 246 2.28 27.64 -24.56
C THR A 246 1.69 27.18 -25.90
N ASP A 247 1.80 25.88 -26.23
CA ASP A 247 1.45 25.33 -27.53
C ASP A 247 0.19 24.48 -27.45
N VAL A 248 -0.77 24.77 -28.34
CA VAL A 248 -1.97 23.96 -28.55
C VAL A 248 -1.81 23.19 -29.84
N MET A 249 -1.68 21.87 -29.73
CA MET A 249 -1.70 20.97 -30.87
C MET A 249 -3.09 20.39 -31.04
N SER A 250 -3.59 20.35 -32.28
CA SER A 250 -4.84 19.64 -32.59
C SER A 250 -4.59 18.57 -33.64
N ARG A 251 -5.14 17.38 -33.42
CA ARG A 251 -5.02 16.25 -34.32
C ARG A 251 -6.39 15.63 -34.54
N THR A 252 -6.80 15.52 -35.79
CA THR A 252 -8.02 14.79 -36.14
C THR A 252 -7.73 13.30 -36.23
N MET A 253 -8.66 12.50 -35.75
CA MET A 253 -8.58 11.05 -35.73
C MET A 253 -9.88 10.46 -36.23
N THR A 254 -9.80 9.40 -37.01
CA THR A 254 -10.95 8.70 -37.62
C THR A 254 -11.19 7.33 -37.01
N MET A 255 -10.29 6.86 -36.16
CA MET A 255 -10.33 5.54 -35.54
C MET A 255 -9.90 5.62 -34.08
N SER A 256 -10.40 4.67 -33.29
CA SER A 256 -9.99 4.50 -31.90
C SER A 256 -8.53 4.06 -31.83
N SER A 257 -7.73 4.69 -30.97
CA SER A 257 -6.32 4.33 -30.80
C SER A 257 -5.82 4.66 -29.39
N ILE A 258 -4.64 4.13 -29.07
CA ILE A 258 -3.89 4.56 -27.89
C ILE A 258 -3.07 5.79 -28.31
N ILE A 259 -3.08 6.82 -27.45
CA ILE A 259 -2.25 8.00 -27.57
C ILE A 259 -1.38 8.14 -26.33
N THR A 260 -0.15 8.61 -26.53
CA THR A 260 0.76 8.99 -25.45
C THR A 260 1.11 10.45 -25.63
N ILE A 261 0.95 11.25 -24.58
CA ILE A 261 1.31 12.68 -24.61
C ILE A 261 2.63 12.91 -23.87
N ALA A 262 3.34 13.97 -24.26
CA ALA A 262 4.58 14.34 -23.60
C ALA A 262 4.32 14.80 -22.16
N GLN A 263 5.34 14.68 -21.31
CA GLN A 263 5.25 15.10 -19.92
C GLN A 263 5.06 16.63 -19.84
N GLY A 264 4.13 17.07 -18.99
CA GLY A 264 3.74 18.49 -18.88
C GLY A 264 2.58 18.90 -19.80
N CYS A 265 2.15 18.02 -20.71
CA CYS A 265 0.98 18.27 -21.56
C CYS A 265 -0.30 17.70 -20.95
N ILE A 266 -1.45 18.28 -21.31
CA ILE A 266 -2.80 17.83 -20.93
C ILE A 266 -3.72 17.68 -22.15
N LEU A 267 -4.76 16.85 -22.00
CA LEU A 267 -5.82 16.60 -22.97
C LEU A 267 -7.09 17.39 -22.64
#